data_AF-A0A4Y2V681-F1
#
_entry.id   AF-A0A4Y2V681-F1
#
_cell.length_a   1.000
_cell.length_b   1.000
_cell.length_c   1.000
_cell.angle_alpha   90.00
_cell.angle_beta   90.00
_cell.angle_gamma   90.00
#
_symmetry.space_group_name_H-M   'P 1'
#
loop_
_entity.id
_entity.type
_entity.pdbx_description
1 polymer ?
#
loop_
_entity_poly.entity_id
_entity_poly.type
_entity_poly.pdbx_seq_one_letter_code
_entity_poly.pdbx_strand_id
1 'polypeptide(L)'
;MNDAANAAIPKAHNSGRKQNKPWWNQDCQKALNKQDRSWSIFRRYPTTSNLTAFKMARAEFRRIRRRSERASWINYISTITYSTSSYKLWKKVKKASGASISNSISVLHVNGQTISSQKI
;
A
#
# COMPACT_ATOMS: atom_id res chain seq x y z
N MET A 1 6.71 -34.58 18.13
CA MET A 1 5.47 -34.21 18.84
C MET A 1 4.91 -32.86 18.39
N ASN A 2 4.93 -32.56 17.08
CA ASN A 2 4.30 -31.35 16.50
C ASN A 2 3.63 -31.65 15.14
N ASP A 3 3.52 -32.92 14.74
CA ASP A 3 3.04 -33.30 13.39
C ASP A 3 1.54 -33.09 13.21
N ALA A 4 0.73 -33.39 14.24
CA ALA A 4 -0.72 -33.14 14.20
C ALA A 4 -1.04 -31.64 14.04
N ALA A 5 -0.29 -30.76 14.71
CA ALA A 5 -0.49 -29.32 14.63
C ALA A 5 -0.11 -28.75 13.25
N ASN A 6 0.98 -29.25 12.65
CA ASN A 6 1.40 -28.86 11.30
C ASN A 6 0.46 -29.39 10.20
N ALA A 7 -0.17 -30.55 10.40
CA ALA A 7 -1.13 -31.14 9.47
C ALA A 7 -2.51 -30.47 9.53
N ALA A 8 -2.95 -30.05 10.72
CA ALA A 8 -4.27 -29.46 10.92
C ALA A 8 -4.33 -27.96 10.63
N ILE A 9 -3.21 -27.23 10.74
CA ILE A 9 -3.16 -25.77 10.53
C ILE A 9 -2.37 -25.48 9.24
N PRO A 10 -3.05 -25.11 8.15
CA PRO A 10 -2.36 -24.66 6.94
C PRO A 10 -1.49 -23.45 7.27
N LYS A 11 -0.18 -23.54 7.03
CA LYS A 11 0.73 -22.40 7.16
C LYS A 11 0.40 -21.41 6.05
N ALA A 12 -0.45 -20.43 6.34
CA ALA A 12 -0.71 -19.34 5.42
C ALA A 12 0.60 -18.56 5.20
N HIS A 13 1.11 -18.58 3.98
CA HIS A 13 2.24 -17.75 3.59
C HIS A 13 1.75 -16.29 3.50
N ASN A 14 1.65 -15.63 4.65
CA ASN A 14 1.46 -14.20 4.73
C ASN A 14 2.76 -13.54 4.29
N SER A 15 3.03 -13.51 2.97
CA SER A 15 3.96 -12.53 2.43
C SER A 15 3.34 -11.18 2.78
N GLY A 16 3.84 -10.54 3.85
CA GLY A 16 3.28 -9.30 4.36
C GLY A 16 2.98 -8.40 3.17
N ARG A 17 1.72 -7.98 3.02
CA ARG A 17 1.21 -7.30 1.83
C ARG A 17 2.23 -6.23 1.44
N LYS A 18 3.02 -6.47 0.39
CA LYS A 18 3.90 -5.43 -0.14
C LYS A 18 2.99 -4.24 -0.37
N GLN A 19 3.41 -3.06 0.09
CA GLN A 19 2.67 -1.85 -0.18
C GLN A 19 2.67 -1.70 -1.72
N ASN A 20 1.63 -2.20 -2.38
CA ASN A 20 1.49 -2.32 -3.85
C ASN A 20 1.26 -0.96 -4.51
N LYS A 21 1.71 0.11 -3.85
CA LYS A 21 1.62 1.48 -4.30
C LYS A 21 2.82 1.74 -5.20
N PRO A 22 2.63 2.12 -6.48
CA PRO A 22 3.72 2.38 -7.42
C PRO A 22 4.69 3.49 -6.97
N TRP A 23 4.28 4.30 -5.99
CA TRP A 23 5.06 5.38 -5.41
C TRP A 23 5.76 5.01 -4.09
N TRP A 24 5.55 3.81 -3.56
CA TRP A 24 6.25 3.37 -2.34
C TRP A 24 7.71 3.04 -2.67
N ASN A 25 8.64 3.71 -2.01
CA ASN A 25 10.07 3.54 -2.21
C ASN A 25 10.82 3.50 -0.87
N GLN A 26 12.14 3.27 -0.94
CA GLN A 26 12.98 3.17 0.26
C GLN A 26 12.97 4.47 1.10
N ASP A 27 12.84 5.64 0.48
CA ASP A 27 12.79 6.92 1.20
C ASP A 27 11.50 7.05 2.01
N CYS A 28 10.35 6.63 1.45
CA CYS A 28 9.09 6.54 2.18
C CYS A 28 9.23 5.61 3.39
N GLN A 29 9.88 4.46 3.23
CA GLN A 29 10.10 3.50 4.32
C GLN A 29 11.00 4.09 5.42
N LYS A 30 12.14 4.70 5.04
CA LYS A 30 13.07 5.33 5.98
C LYS A 30 12.38 6.45 6.78
N ALA A 31 11.61 7.29 6.09
CA ALA A 31 10.88 8.39 6.72
C ALA A 31 9.75 7.90 7.64
N LEU A 32 9.04 6.83 7.26
CA LEU A 32 8.04 6.19 8.13
C LEU A 32 8.71 5.63 9.38
N ASN A 33 9.80 4.88 9.24
CA ASN A 33 10.54 4.32 10.37
C ASN A 33 11.03 5.42 11.33
N LYS A 34 11.47 6.57 10.80
CA LYS A 34 11.85 7.74 11.59
C LYS A 34 10.66 8.32 12.34
N GLN A 35 9.50 8.48 11.69
CA GLN A 35 8.27 8.92 12.33
C GLN A 35 7.85 7.97 13.46
N ASP A 36 7.87 6.66 13.21
CA ASP A 36 7.47 5.62 14.17
C ASP A 36 8.43 5.57 15.37
N ARG A 37 9.74 5.76 15.13
CA ARG A 37 10.72 5.88 16.20
C ARG A 37 10.44 7.10 17.08
N SER A 38 10.24 8.28 16.49
CA SER A 38 9.92 9.50 17.24
C SER A 38 8.59 9.38 17.99
N TRP A 39 7.60 8.71 17.40
CA TRP A 39 6.33 8.40 18.06
C TRP A 39 6.54 7.49 19.26
N SER A 40 7.32 6.41 19.12
CA SER A 40 7.63 5.48 20.21
C SER A 40 8.29 6.19 21.40
N ILE A 41 9.27 7.07 21.12
CA ILE A 41 9.93 7.88 22.15
C ILE A 41 8.95 8.82 22.83
N PHE A 42 8.17 9.60 22.08
CA PHE A 42 7.18 10.52 22.64
C PHE A 42 6.10 9.80 23.44
N ARG A 43 5.62 8.64 22.96
CA ARG A 43 4.62 7.82 23.64
C ARG A 43 5.13 7.32 25.00
N ARG A 44 6.41 6.97 25.09
CA ARG A 44 7.03 6.52 26.35
C ARG A 44 7.39 7.67 27.28
N TYR A 45 7.80 8.81 26.71
CA TYR A 45 8.27 9.99 27.43
C TYR A 45 7.62 11.26 26.84
N PRO A 46 6.44 11.66 27.31
CA PRO A 46 5.64 12.73 26.72
C PRO A 46 6.15 14.13 27.11
N THR A 47 7.35 14.48 26.66
CA THR A 47 7.95 15.81 26.84
C THR A 47 7.70 16.72 25.64
N THR A 48 7.76 18.03 25.83
CA THR A 48 7.61 19.02 24.75
C THR A 48 8.65 18.84 23.64
N SER A 49 9.89 18.53 24.01
CA SER A 49 10.97 18.24 23.04
C SER A 49 10.63 17.03 22.17
N ASN A 50 10.16 15.94 22.79
CA ASN A 50 9.79 14.72 22.07
C ASN A 50 8.56 14.94 21.17
N LEU A 51 7.58 15.75 21.61
CA LEU A 51 6.45 16.14 20.78
C LEU A 51 6.90 16.91 19.53
N THR A 52 7.80 17.87 19.69
CA THR A 52 8.36 18.65 18.57
C THR A 52 9.11 17.74 17.60
N ALA A 53 9.96 16.84 18.08
CA ALA A 53 10.68 15.88 17.26
C ALA A 53 9.71 14.96 16.47
N PHE A 54 8.63 14.48 17.11
CA PHE A 54 7.61 13.70 16.42
C PHE A 54 6.87 14.52 15.35
N LYS A 55 6.49 15.76 15.65
CA LYS A 55 5.83 16.66 14.67
C LYS A 55 6.72 16.91 13.45
N MET A 56 8.02 17.15 13.67
CA MET A 56 8.99 17.32 12.59
C MET A 56 9.11 16.05 11.73
N ALA A 57 9.28 14.88 12.34
CA ALA A 57 9.37 13.60 11.62
C ALA A 57 8.07 13.30 10.83
N ARG A 58 6.91 13.61 11.41
CA ARG A 58 5.60 13.46 10.73
C ARG A 58 5.47 14.41 9.53
N ALA A 59 5.93 15.64 9.65
CA ALA A 59 5.93 16.61 8.54
C ALA A 59 6.87 16.16 7.41
N GLU A 60 8.06 15.67 7.76
CA GLU A 60 9.04 15.12 6.82
C GLU A 60 8.49 13.91 6.06
N PHE A 61 7.89 12.94 6.76
CA PHE A 61 7.24 11.79 6.12
C PHE A 61 6.15 12.23 5.14
N ARG A 62 5.29 13.16 5.53
CA ARG A 62 4.25 13.72 4.63
C ARG A 62 4.86 14.36 3.38
N ARG A 63 5.97 15.09 3.52
CA ARG A 63 6.66 15.72 2.39
C ARG A 63 7.22 14.67 1.43
N ILE A 64 7.93 13.67 1.95
CA ILE A 64 8.53 12.59 1.16
C ILE A 64 7.44 11.80 0.44
N ARG A 65 6.37 11.43 1.15
CA ARG A 65 5.23 10.72 0.57
C ARG A 65 4.64 11.45 -0.64
N ARG A 66 4.32 12.75 -0.48
CA ARG A 66 3.78 13.58 -1.56
C ARG A 66 4.74 13.71 -2.75
N ARG A 67 6.04 13.82 -2.48
CA ARG A 67 7.07 13.89 -3.53
C ARG A 67 7.16 12.57 -4.31
N SER A 68 7.18 11.44 -3.62
CA SER A 68 7.23 10.12 -4.24
C SER A 68 5.96 9.81 -5.04
N GLU A 69 4.79 10.19 -4.52
CA GLU A 69 3.51 10.12 -5.24
C GLU A 69 3.57 10.91 -6.56
N ARG A 70 4.02 12.17 -6.50
CA ARG A 70 4.15 13.04 -7.68
C ARG A 70 5.17 12.52 -8.69
N ALA A 71 6.34 12.10 -8.23
CA ALA A 71 7.40 11.60 -9.11
C ALA A 71 6.97 10.31 -9.83
N SER A 72 6.34 9.38 -9.10
CA SER A 72 5.76 8.17 -9.68
C SER A 72 4.70 8.51 -10.73
N TRP A 73 3.85 9.50 -10.46
CA TRP A 73 2.85 9.96 -11.43
C TRP A 73 3.46 10.56 -12.70
N ILE A 74 4.44 11.45 -12.57
CA ILE A 74 5.12 12.07 -13.72
C ILE A 74 5.78 10.99 -14.58
N ASN A 75 6.53 10.07 -13.96
CA ASN A 75 7.17 8.96 -14.66
C ASN A 75 6.16 8.01 -15.31
N TYR A 76 4.96 7.90 -14.73
CA TYR A 76 3.90 7.06 -15.28
C TYR A 76 3.23 7.72 -16.49
N ILE A 77 2.94 9.02 -16.41
CA ILE A 77 2.37 9.80 -17.53
C ILE A 77 3.35 9.87 -18.69
N SER A 78 4.66 9.96 -18.45
CA SER A 78 5.65 9.96 -19.53
C SER A 78 5.66 8.67 -20.36
N THR A 79 5.05 7.57 -19.88
CA THR A 79 4.86 6.33 -20.66
C THR A 79 3.66 6.37 -21.62
N ILE A 80 2.83 7.41 -21.56
CA ILE A 80 1.63 7.54 -22.36
C ILE A 80 1.98 8.21 -23.68
N THR A 81 1.99 7.43 -24.75
CA THR A 81 2.19 7.89 -26.13
C THR A 81 0.88 7.91 -26.91
N TYR A 82 0.89 8.43 -28.14
CA TYR A 82 -0.27 8.52 -29.03
C TYR A 82 -0.95 7.16 -29.31
N SER A 83 -0.24 6.04 -29.13
CA SER A 83 -0.79 4.68 -29.31
C SER A 83 -1.54 4.15 -28.07
N THR A 84 -1.55 4.90 -26.97
CA THR A 84 -2.28 4.52 -25.76
C THR A 84 -3.78 4.76 -25.95
N SER A 85 -4.59 3.70 -25.92
CA SER A 85 -6.04 3.85 -26.03
C SER A 85 -6.63 4.67 -24.86
N SER A 86 -7.69 5.42 -25.14
CA SER A 86 -8.44 6.21 -24.15
C SER A 86 -8.88 5.37 -22.94
N TYR A 87 -9.31 4.12 -23.16
CA TYR A 87 -9.65 3.20 -22.08
C TYR A 87 -8.47 2.91 -21.14
N LYS A 88 -7.29 2.62 -21.70
CA LYS A 88 -6.07 2.39 -20.90
C LYS A 88 -5.73 3.67 -20.14
N LEU A 89 -5.72 4.82 -20.80
CA LEU A 89 -5.50 6.14 -20.18
C LEU A 89 -6.41 6.36 -18.97
N TRP A 90 -7.71 6.15 -19.10
CA TRP A 90 -8.67 6.35 -18.01
C TRP A 90 -8.51 5.36 -16.87
N LYS A 91 -8.21 4.08 -17.14
CA LYS A 91 -7.84 3.10 -16.10
C LYS A 91 -6.59 3.55 -15.33
N LYS A 92 -5.60 4.06 -16.05
CA LYS A 92 -4.34 4.59 -15.51
C LYS A 92 -4.60 5.79 -14.57
N VAL A 93 -5.42 6.76 -14.99
CA VAL A 93 -5.82 7.93 -14.19
C VAL A 93 -6.57 7.52 -12.92
N LYS A 94 -7.57 6.63 -13.02
CA LYS A 94 -8.35 6.16 -11.86
C LYS A 94 -7.48 5.46 -10.81
N LYS A 95 -6.50 4.66 -11.24
CA LYS A 95 -5.59 3.97 -10.33
C LYS A 95 -4.67 4.95 -9.58
N ALA A 96 -4.27 6.05 -10.23
CA ALA A 96 -3.42 7.07 -9.65
C ALA A 96 -4.17 8.02 -8.70
N SER A 97 -5.44 8.34 -8.98
CA SER A 97 -6.25 9.19 -8.11
C SER A 97 -6.67 8.51 -6.79
N GLY A 98 -6.42 7.21 -6.64
CA GLY A 98 -6.87 6.45 -5.47
C GLY A 98 -8.39 6.25 -5.43
N ALA A 99 -9.10 6.59 -6.51
CA ALA A 99 -10.51 6.28 -6.65
C ALA A 99 -10.66 4.75 -6.62
N SER A 100 -11.39 4.26 -5.61
CA SER A 100 -11.66 2.83 -5.46
C SER A 100 -12.36 2.32 -6.71
N ILE A 101 -11.67 1.46 -7.47
CA ILE A 101 -12.36 0.60 -8.43
C ILE A 101 -12.95 -0.49 -7.55
N SER A 102 -14.24 -0.38 -7.25
CA SER A 102 -15.00 -1.47 -6.63
C SER A 102 -14.65 -2.76 -7.37
N ASN A 103 -13.98 -3.69 -6.69
CA ASN A 103 -13.82 -5.02 -7.24
C ASN A 103 -15.21 -5.64 -7.17
N SER A 104 -15.76 -6.04 -8.33
CA SER A 104 -16.95 -6.90 -8.35
C SER A 104 -16.67 -8.14 -7.51
N ILE A 105 -17.68 -8.59 -6.77
CA ILE A 105 -17.62 -9.78 -5.91
C ILE A 105 -16.95 -10.91 -6.71
N SER A 106 -15.83 -11.41 -6.20
CA SER A 106 -15.10 -12.50 -6.82
C SER A 106 -15.90 -13.79 -6.65
N VAL A 107 -15.96 -14.57 -7.73
CA VAL A 107 -16.53 -15.92 -7.80
C VAL A 107 -15.96 -16.79 -6.66
N LEU A 108 -16.85 -17.32 -5.82
CA LEU A 108 -16.46 -18.24 -4.74
C LEU A 108 -16.21 -19.63 -5.33
N HIS A 109 -14.99 -20.14 -5.11
CA HIS A 109 -14.59 -21.51 -5.46
C HIS A 109 -14.44 -22.31 -4.18
N VAL A 110 -15.15 -23.44 -4.06
CA VAL A 110 -14.98 -24.42 -2.99
C VAL A 110 -14.71 -25.77 -3.65
N ASN A 111 -13.61 -26.43 -3.26
CA ASN A 111 -13.23 -27.76 -3.74
C ASN A 111 -13.24 -27.92 -5.27
N GLY A 112 -12.83 -26.88 -6.01
CA GLY A 112 -12.79 -26.91 -7.48
C GLY A 112 -14.13 -26.64 -8.17
N GLN A 113 -15.22 -26.39 -7.44
CA GLN A 113 -16.52 -25.99 -7.99
C GLN A 113 -16.85 -24.52 -7.69
N THR A 114 -17.36 -23.85 -8.71
CA THR A 114 -17.80 -22.45 -8.67
C THR A 114 -19.24 -22.37 -8.16
N ILE A 115 -19.47 -21.67 -7.04
CA ILE A 115 -20.78 -21.61 -6.37
C ILE A 115 -21.61 -20.36 -6.77
N SER A 116 -20.96 -19.29 -7.23
CA SER A 116 -21.67 -18.08 -7.70
C SER A 116 -21.00 -17.45 -8.91
N SER A 117 -21.75 -17.24 -9.99
CA SER A 117 -21.26 -16.52 -11.17
C SER A 117 -21.24 -15.01 -10.92
N GLN A 118 -20.30 -14.31 -11.54
CA GLN A 118 -20.30 -12.85 -11.58
C GLN A 118 -21.53 -12.37 -12.34
N LYS A 119 -22.43 -11.62 -11.68
CA LYS A 119 -23.49 -10.90 -12.36
C LYS A 119 -22.84 -9.72 -13.09
N ILE A 120 -22.94 -9.74 -14.43
CA ILE A 120 -22.53 -8.65 -15.33
C ILE A 120 -23.39 -7.42 -15.07
#